data_AF-A0A368C7M8-F1
#
_entry.id   AF-A0A368C7M8-F1
#
_cell.length_a   1.000
_cell.length_b   1.000
_cell.length_c   1.000
_cell.angle_alpha   90.00
_cell.angle_beta   90.00
_cell.angle_gamma   90.00
#
_symmetry.space_group_name_H-M   'P 1'
#
loop_
_entity.id
_entity.type
_entity.pdbx_description
1 polymer ?
#
loop_
_entity_poly.entity_id
_entity_poly.type
_entity_poly.pdbx_seq_one_letter_code
_entity_poly.pdbx_strand_id
1 'polypeptide(L)'
;MKAVRNWSVRNAGWLKKCYALLEGILALFNPLLKAIGHERLDKPFSILEGAVKGFLFDSQSCGQCTLGETGMACPMNCPKTLRNGPCGGVRQNGGCEIKPEMTCVWVNAWEGSRKMGAPEDTIKIIQPPVDNRLQGRSAWLRALRLRDGESS
;
A
#
# COMPACT_ATOMS: atom_id res chain seq x y z
N MET A 1 15.20 2.03 -8.32
CA MET A 1 13.98 2.02 -7.46
C MET A 1 14.12 1.27 -6.13
N LYS A 2 15.09 0.34 -5.94
CA LYS A 2 15.37 -0.29 -4.61
C LYS A 2 15.61 0.71 -3.47
N ALA A 3 16.30 1.82 -3.76
CA ALA A 3 16.64 2.85 -2.79
C ALA A 3 15.41 3.52 -2.17
N VAL A 4 14.39 3.81 -2.98
CA VAL A 4 13.16 4.46 -2.51
C VAL A 4 12.31 3.48 -1.68
N ARG A 5 12.18 2.23 -2.14
CA ARG A 5 11.51 1.17 -1.37
C ARG A 5 12.11 1.02 0.02
N ASN A 6 13.44 0.97 0.11
CA ASN A 6 14.12 0.84 1.38
C ASN A 6 14.05 2.12 2.22
N TRP A 7 13.99 3.30 1.58
CA TRP A 7 13.77 4.57 2.28
C TRP A 7 12.39 4.60 2.96
N SER A 8 11.33 4.17 2.27
CA SER A 8 9.97 4.15 2.84
C SER A 8 9.83 3.20 4.02
N VAL A 9 10.43 2.01 3.93
CA VAL A 9 10.52 1.07 5.07
C VAL A 9 11.33 1.67 6.22
N ARG A 10 12.43 2.36 5.92
CA ARG A 10 13.25 3.02 6.96
C ARG A 10 12.50 4.12 7.70
N ASN A 11 11.57 4.76 7.02
CA ASN A 11 10.80 5.91 7.48
C ASN A 11 9.34 5.55 7.85
N ALA A 12 9.02 4.26 7.97
CA ALA A 12 7.64 3.77 8.06
C ALA A 12 6.83 4.40 9.22
N GLY A 13 7.47 4.70 10.35
CA GLY A 13 6.81 5.31 11.51
C GLY A 13 6.22 6.69 11.23
N TRP A 14 6.99 7.61 10.60
CA TRP A 14 6.47 8.94 10.28
C TRP A 14 5.55 8.90 9.06
N LEU A 15 5.86 8.07 8.06
CA LEU A 15 5.03 7.88 6.88
C LEU A 15 3.63 7.36 7.26
N LYS A 16 3.51 6.48 8.26
CA LYS A 16 2.23 6.08 8.84
C LYS A 16 1.41 7.26 9.31
N LYS A 17 2.03 8.18 10.06
CA LYS A 17 1.34 9.35 10.61
C LYS A 17 0.89 10.29 9.49
N CYS A 18 1.74 10.54 8.50
CA CYS A 18 1.36 11.36 7.35
C CYS A 18 0.27 10.72 6.51
N TYR A 19 0.33 9.41 6.30
CA TYR A 19 -0.68 8.65 5.57
C TYR A 19 -2.03 8.69 6.31
N ALA A 20 -2.03 8.45 7.63
CA ALA A 20 -3.23 8.54 8.47
C ALA A 20 -3.82 9.96 8.52
N LEU A 21 -2.96 10.99 8.60
CA LEU A 21 -3.38 12.39 8.53
C LEU A 21 -4.06 12.71 7.20
N LEU A 22 -3.45 12.26 6.09
CA LEU A 22 -4.00 12.46 4.76
C LEU A 22 -5.35 11.75 4.58
N GLU A 23 -5.48 10.50 5.04
CA GLU A 23 -6.77 9.79 5.03
C GLU A 23 -7.83 10.46 5.92
N GLY A 24 -7.41 11.06 7.04
CA GLY A 24 -8.30 11.87 7.89
C GLY A 24 -8.78 13.14 7.20
N ILE A 25 -7.88 13.86 6.52
CA ILE A 25 -8.22 15.05 5.73
C ILE A 25 -9.17 14.69 4.59
N LEU A 26 -8.85 13.63 3.82
CA LEU A 26 -9.71 13.16 2.73
C LEU A 26 -11.10 12.75 3.23
N ALA A 27 -11.18 12.12 4.41
CA ALA A 27 -12.46 11.78 5.02
C ALA A 27 -13.27 13.02 5.43
N LEU A 28 -12.62 14.08 5.91
CA LEU A 28 -13.29 15.34 6.22
C LEU A 28 -13.88 16.00 4.97
N PHE A 29 -13.17 15.92 3.84
CA PHE A 29 -13.64 16.42 2.55
C PHE A 29 -14.59 15.46 1.82
N ASN A 30 -14.87 14.27 2.37
CA ASN A 30 -15.74 13.26 1.75
C ASN A 30 -17.12 13.80 1.30
N PRO A 31 -17.89 14.57 2.09
CA PRO A 31 -19.19 15.09 1.64
C PRO A 31 -19.05 16.02 0.42
N LEU A 32 -17.95 16.78 0.33
CA LEU A 32 -17.66 17.63 -0.81
C LEU A 32 -17.27 16.80 -2.05
N LEU A 33 -16.43 15.79 -1.86
CA LEU A 33 -16.00 14.86 -2.92
C LEU A 33 -17.20 14.07 -3.48
N LYS A 34 -18.13 13.67 -2.61
CA LYS A 34 -19.38 13.01 -2.98
C LYS A 34 -20.29 13.93 -3.81
N ALA A 35 -20.38 15.20 -3.43
CA ALA A 35 -21.16 16.21 -4.16
C ALA A 35 -20.61 16.50 -5.57
N ILE A 36 -19.28 16.39 -5.77
CA ILE A 36 -18.62 16.59 -7.08
C ILE A 36 -18.73 15.32 -7.96
N GLY A 37 -18.85 14.15 -7.34
CA GLY A 37 -19.00 12.85 -8.00
C GLY A 37 -17.69 12.08 -8.08
N HIS A 38 -17.61 10.96 -7.35
CA HIS A 38 -16.40 10.12 -7.27
C HIS A 38 -15.91 9.60 -8.63
N GLU A 39 -16.80 9.37 -9.59
CA GLU A 39 -16.41 8.92 -10.94
C GLU A 39 -15.62 9.95 -11.74
N ARG A 40 -15.95 11.25 -11.59
CA ARG A 40 -15.25 12.34 -12.29
C ARG A 40 -13.87 12.60 -11.70
N LEU A 41 -13.73 12.35 -10.40
CA LEU A 41 -12.47 12.54 -9.67
C LEU A 41 -11.54 11.31 -9.76
N ASP A 42 -12.03 10.14 -10.19
CA ASP A 42 -11.26 8.91 -10.23
C ASP A 42 -9.99 9.00 -11.09
N LYS A 43 -10.09 9.54 -12.30
CA LYS A 43 -8.94 9.71 -13.20
C LYS A 43 -7.86 10.68 -12.65
N PRO A 44 -8.18 11.94 -12.29
CA PRO A 44 -7.17 12.86 -11.79
C PRO A 44 -6.56 12.41 -10.46
N PHE A 45 -7.37 11.85 -9.55
CA PHE A 45 -6.84 11.29 -8.31
C PHE A 45 -5.96 10.07 -8.55
N SER A 46 -6.32 9.16 -9.46
CA SER A 46 -5.50 7.99 -9.75
C SER A 46 -4.13 8.37 -10.37
N ILE A 47 -4.08 9.41 -11.21
CA ILE A 47 -2.81 9.93 -11.75
C ILE A 47 -1.95 10.54 -10.65
N LEU A 48 -2.53 11.39 -9.80
CA LEU A 48 -1.83 11.98 -8.66
C LEU A 48 -1.36 10.91 -7.67
N GLU A 49 -2.23 9.97 -7.34
CA GLU A 49 -1.95 8.85 -6.45
C GLU A 49 -0.85 7.95 -7.04
N GLY A 50 -0.92 7.64 -8.32
CA GLY A 50 0.10 6.87 -9.04
C GLY A 50 1.46 7.57 -9.06
N ALA A 51 1.49 8.89 -9.26
CA ALA A 51 2.73 9.66 -9.25
C ALA A 51 3.33 9.75 -7.83
N VAL A 52 2.53 10.11 -6.83
CA VAL A 52 2.98 10.28 -5.45
C VAL A 52 3.33 8.93 -4.82
N LYS A 53 2.46 7.91 -4.94
CA LYS A 53 2.71 6.59 -4.35
C LYS A 53 3.68 5.75 -5.16
N GLY A 54 3.75 5.93 -6.48
CA GLY A 54 4.79 5.33 -7.32
C GLY A 54 6.16 5.86 -6.93
N PHE A 55 6.30 7.18 -6.78
CA PHE A 55 7.55 7.79 -6.37
C PHE A 55 7.95 7.42 -4.94
N LEU A 56 7.01 7.43 -3.98
CA LEU A 56 7.34 7.18 -2.56
C LEU A 56 7.43 5.69 -2.22
N PHE A 57 6.55 4.83 -2.74
CA PHE A 57 6.39 3.45 -2.25
C PHE A 57 6.64 2.37 -3.30
N ASP A 58 7.01 2.75 -4.53
CA ASP A 58 7.13 1.82 -5.66
C ASP A 58 5.82 1.03 -5.83
N SER A 59 4.69 1.76 -5.78
CA SER A 59 3.34 1.19 -5.86
C SER A 59 3.04 0.69 -7.28
N GLN A 60 2.47 -0.51 -7.40
CA GLN A 60 2.02 -1.09 -8.67
C GLN A 60 0.61 -0.63 -9.09
N SER A 61 0.05 0.39 -8.42
CA SER A 61 -1.28 0.95 -8.71
C SER A 61 -2.39 -0.10 -8.87
N CYS A 62 -2.42 -1.07 -7.95
CA CYS A 62 -3.40 -2.17 -7.95
C CYS A 62 -4.82 -1.74 -7.52
N GLY A 63 -5.06 -0.46 -7.25
CA GLY A 63 -6.36 0.08 -6.80
C GLY A 63 -6.81 -0.36 -5.40
N GLN A 64 -6.01 -1.19 -4.72
CA GLN A 64 -6.30 -1.68 -3.38
C GLN A 64 -5.03 -1.62 -2.51
N CYS A 65 -4.63 -0.40 -2.15
CA CYS A 65 -3.44 -0.12 -1.36
C CYS A 65 -3.52 -0.74 0.04
N THR A 66 -2.47 -1.46 0.47
CA THR A 66 -2.35 -2.11 1.79
C THR A 66 -1.06 -1.73 2.51
N LEU A 67 -0.56 -0.51 2.26
CA LEU A 67 0.73 -0.04 2.79
C LEU A 67 0.72 0.08 4.33
N GLY A 68 -0.42 0.41 4.92
CA GLY A 68 -0.57 0.50 6.38
C GLY A 68 -0.36 -0.84 7.07
N GLU A 69 -0.81 -1.92 6.45
CA GLU A 69 -0.77 -3.28 6.99
C GLU A 69 0.54 -3.99 6.67
N THR A 70 1.27 -3.51 5.66
CA THR A 70 2.51 -4.13 5.17
C THR A 70 3.76 -3.31 5.50
N GLY A 71 3.73 -2.49 6.55
CA GLY A 71 4.94 -1.79 7.00
C GLY A 71 5.47 -0.76 6.01
N MET A 72 4.59 -0.13 5.23
CA MET A 72 4.93 0.76 4.10
C MET A 72 5.68 0.07 2.95
N ALA A 73 5.62 -1.26 2.84
CA ALA A 73 6.19 -2.02 1.73
C ALA A 73 5.09 -2.59 0.82
N CYS A 74 5.02 -2.17 -0.44
CA CYS A 74 3.99 -2.68 -1.36
C CYS A 74 4.19 -4.20 -1.62
N PRO A 75 3.23 -5.08 -1.25
CA PRO A 75 3.35 -6.53 -1.42
C PRO A 75 3.39 -6.95 -2.91
N MET A 76 2.82 -6.11 -3.79
CA MET A 76 2.79 -6.35 -5.24
C MET A 76 4.15 -6.27 -5.91
N ASN A 77 5.19 -5.80 -5.21
CA ASN A 77 6.56 -5.88 -5.69
C ASN A 77 7.17 -7.29 -5.57
N CYS A 78 6.45 -8.24 -4.98
CA CYS A 78 6.85 -9.64 -4.95
C CYS A 78 6.74 -10.24 -6.36
N PRO A 79 7.78 -10.92 -6.89
CA PRO A 79 7.73 -11.57 -8.20
C PRO A 79 6.63 -12.64 -8.31
N LYS A 80 6.20 -13.19 -7.17
CA LYS A 80 5.09 -14.16 -7.08
C LYS A 80 3.71 -13.50 -6.95
N THR A 81 3.64 -12.16 -6.99
CA THR A 81 2.42 -11.35 -6.83
C THR A 81 1.58 -11.72 -5.61
N LEU A 82 2.26 -12.18 -4.54
CA LEU A 82 1.60 -12.62 -3.31
C LEU A 82 1.23 -11.42 -2.45
N ARG A 83 -0.08 -11.24 -2.25
CA ARG A 83 -0.62 -10.17 -1.40
C ARG A 83 -0.45 -10.42 0.09
N ASN A 84 -0.48 -11.70 0.48
CA ASN A 84 -0.21 -12.16 1.85
C ASN A 84 1.01 -13.09 1.81
N GLY A 85 1.88 -13.00 2.81
CA GLY A 85 3.09 -13.81 2.92
C GLY A 85 3.49 -14.01 4.38
N PRO A 86 4.73 -14.46 4.65
CA PRO A 86 5.78 -14.78 3.70
C PRO A 86 5.50 -16.05 2.87
N CYS A 87 6.19 -16.20 1.74
CA CYS A 87 6.02 -17.35 0.82
C CYS A 87 6.95 -18.54 1.11
N GLY A 88 7.75 -18.48 2.19
CA GLY A 88 8.78 -19.49 2.52
C GLY A 88 10.06 -19.38 1.68
N GLY A 89 10.03 -18.78 0.48
CA GLY A 89 11.19 -18.61 -0.40
C GLY A 89 12.13 -17.45 -0.02
N VAL A 90 12.36 -17.21 1.27
CA VAL A 90 13.31 -16.17 1.72
C VAL A 90 14.67 -16.81 1.92
N ARG A 91 15.70 -16.27 1.28
CA ARG A 91 17.08 -16.73 1.44
C ARG A 91 17.60 -16.37 2.84
N GLN A 92 18.61 -17.08 3.32
CA GLN A 92 19.24 -16.81 4.63
C GLN A 92 19.74 -15.36 4.78
N ASN A 93 20.13 -14.73 3.68
CA ASN A 93 20.56 -13.33 3.64
C ASN A 93 19.40 -12.31 3.53
N GLY A 94 18.15 -12.74 3.65
CA GLY A 94 16.96 -11.90 3.48
C GLY A 94 16.56 -11.61 2.03
N GLY A 95 17.27 -12.18 1.05
CA GLY A 95 16.97 -12.05 -0.38
C GLY A 95 15.75 -12.87 -0.83
N CYS A 96 15.17 -12.53 -1.98
CA CYS A 96 14.12 -13.33 -2.62
C CYS A 96 14.71 -14.58 -3.29
N GLU A 97 13.99 -15.70 -3.24
CA GLU A 97 14.31 -16.93 -4.01
C GLU A 97 14.46 -16.65 -5.50
N ILE A 98 13.48 -15.97 -6.11
CA ILE A 98 13.36 -15.79 -7.57
C ILE A 98 14.30 -14.70 -8.08
N LYS A 99 14.51 -13.65 -7.29
CA LYS A 99 15.36 -12.50 -7.62
C LYS A 99 16.39 -12.28 -6.51
N PRO A 100 17.55 -12.96 -6.55
CA PRO A 100 18.57 -12.90 -5.48
C PRO A 100 19.00 -11.48 -5.12
N GLU A 101 19.02 -10.59 -6.10
CA GLU A 101 19.49 -9.21 -6.00
C GLU A 101 18.51 -8.30 -5.25
N MET A 102 17.26 -8.71 -5.02
CA MET A 102 16.28 -7.94 -4.25
C MET A 102 16.10 -8.51 -2.85
N THR A 103 16.03 -7.62 -1.85
CA THR A 103 15.51 -7.98 -0.53
C THR A 103 14.06 -8.42 -0.66
N CYS A 104 13.70 -9.50 0.04
CA CYS A 104 12.33 -9.99 0.06
C CYS A 104 11.38 -8.89 0.57
N VAL A 105 10.25 -8.72 -0.12
CA VAL A 105 9.25 -7.70 0.22
C VAL A 105 8.68 -7.93 1.63
N TRP A 106 8.53 -9.18 2.05
CA TRP A 106 8.01 -9.54 3.37
C TRP A 106 9.02 -9.33 4.50
N VAL A 107 10.33 -9.38 4.20
CA VAL A 107 11.37 -8.96 5.16
C VAL A 107 11.27 -7.44 5.37
N ASN A 108 11.16 -6.68 4.28
CA ASN A 108 10.94 -5.24 4.33
C ASN A 108 9.63 -4.87 5.08
N ALA A 109 8.55 -5.59 4.82
CA ALA A 109 7.27 -5.38 5.47
C ALA A 109 7.38 -5.62 6.98
N TRP A 110 8.07 -6.69 7.40
CA TRP A 110 8.34 -6.98 8.81
C TRP A 110 9.17 -5.88 9.48
N GLU A 111 10.25 -5.44 8.84
CA GLU A 111 11.09 -4.35 9.36
C GLU A 111 10.33 -3.02 9.50
N GLY A 112 9.54 -2.66 8.49
CA GLY A 112 8.73 -1.45 8.51
C GLY A 112 7.62 -1.50 9.55
N SER A 113 6.97 -2.66 9.67
CA SER A 113 5.95 -2.94 10.67
C SER A 113 6.49 -2.78 12.10
N ARG A 114 7.70 -3.28 12.39
CA ARG A 114 8.39 -3.04 13.67
C ARG A 114 8.64 -1.56 13.92
N LYS A 115 9.01 -0.79 12.89
CA LYS A 115 9.23 0.67 12.99
C LYS A 115 7.95 1.48 13.18
N MET A 116 6.81 0.93 12.79
CA MET A 116 5.49 1.51 13.04
C MET A 116 5.00 1.28 14.48
N GLY A 117 5.70 0.46 15.26
CA GLY A 117 5.43 0.22 16.69
C GLY A 117 4.25 -0.72 16.98
N ALA A 118 3.62 -1.30 15.96
CA ALA A 118 2.45 -2.18 16.12
C ALA A 118 2.46 -3.33 15.10
N PRO A 119 3.40 -4.28 15.22
CA PRO A 119 3.49 -5.38 14.27
C PRO A 119 2.34 -6.36 14.31
N GLU A 120 1.73 -6.52 15.49
CA GLU A 120 0.52 -7.32 15.71
C GLU A 120 -0.67 -6.80 14.88
N ASP A 121 -0.80 -5.48 14.78
CA ASP A 121 -1.94 -4.79 14.16
C ASP A 121 -1.72 -4.46 12.68
N THR A 122 -0.66 -4.99 12.08
CA THR A 122 -0.31 -4.70 10.69
C THR A 122 -0.15 -6.00 9.91
N ILE A 123 1.01 -6.65 10.04
CA ILE A 123 1.40 -7.76 9.15
C ILE A 123 0.58 -9.04 9.38
N LYS A 124 -0.11 -9.14 10.51
CA LYS A 124 -1.01 -10.26 10.83
C LYS A 124 -2.41 -10.10 10.22
N ILE A 125 -2.75 -8.92 9.71
CA ILE A 125 -4.06 -8.68 9.09
C ILE A 125 -4.06 -9.32 7.69
N ILE A 126 -4.88 -10.36 7.53
CA ILE A 126 -5.07 -11.03 6.24
C ILE A 126 -5.79 -10.08 5.30
N GLN A 127 -5.14 -9.75 4.19
CA GLN A 127 -5.72 -8.90 3.15
C GLN A 127 -6.54 -9.72 2.15
N PRO A 128 -7.65 -9.19 1.63
CA PRO A 128 -8.42 -9.87 0.58
C PRO A 128 -7.56 -10.07 -0.68
N PRO A 129 -7.85 -11.07 -1.53
CA PRO A 129 -7.13 -11.24 -2.79
C PRO A 129 -7.18 -9.96 -3.65
N VAL A 130 -6.17 -9.75 -4.48
CA VAL A 130 -6.14 -8.59 -5.39
C VAL A 130 -7.20 -8.77 -6.47
N ASP A 131 -8.03 -7.74 -6.64
CA ASP A 131 -8.96 -7.66 -7.77
C ASP A 131 -8.28 -6.90 -8.92
N ASN A 132 -7.89 -7.64 -9.96
CA ASN A 132 -7.22 -7.07 -11.13
C ASN A 132 -8.10 -6.10 -11.93
N ARG A 133 -9.43 -6.14 -11.76
CA ARG A 133 -10.36 -5.19 -12.41
C ARG A 133 -10.17 -3.76 -11.89
N LEU A 134 -9.57 -3.61 -10.71
CA LEU A 134 -9.32 -2.32 -10.05
C LEU A 134 -7.94 -1.74 -10.38
N GLN A 135 -7.14 -2.43 -11.21
CA GLN A 135 -5.83 -1.92 -11.60
C GLN A 135 -5.95 -0.57 -12.31
N GLY A 136 -5.17 0.41 -11.89
CA GLY A 136 -5.22 1.78 -12.41
C GLY A 136 -6.35 2.65 -11.84
N ARG A 137 -7.18 2.14 -10.92
CA ARG A 137 -8.16 2.93 -10.16
C ARG A 137 -7.52 3.54 -8.90
N SER A 138 -8.12 4.62 -8.38
CA SER A 138 -7.64 5.23 -7.13
C SER A 138 -7.98 4.35 -5.93
N ALA A 139 -6.97 3.99 -5.13
CA ALA A 139 -7.21 3.24 -3.90
C ALA A 139 -7.80 4.13 -2.80
N TRP A 140 -7.51 5.43 -2.80
CA TRP A 140 -8.08 6.37 -1.84
C TRP A 140 -9.59 6.55 -2.02
N LEU A 141 -10.05 6.77 -3.25
CA LEU A 141 -11.50 6.90 -3.51
C LEU A 141 -12.24 5.60 -3.20
N ARG A 142 -11.62 4.45 -3.47
CA ARG A 142 -12.17 3.16 -3.05
C ARG A 142 -12.26 3.04 -1.52
N ALA A 143 -11.24 3.45 -0.79
CA ALA A 143 -11.26 3.42 0.68
C ALA A 143 -12.37 4.31 1.24
N LEU A 144 -12.62 5.48 0.64
CA LEU A 144 -13.73 6.36 1.01
C LEU A 144 -15.10 5.69 0.74
N ARG A 145 -15.32 5.11 -0.45
CA ARG A 145 -16.56 4.38 -0.77
C ARG A 145 -16.85 3.25 0.21
N LEU A 146 -15.84 2.47 0.57
CA LEU A 146 -15.97 1.38 1.55
C LEU A 146 -16.31 1.89 2.96
N ARG A 147 -15.83 3.07 3.35
CA ARG A 147 -16.17 3.68 4.65
C ARG A 147 -17.61 4.18 4.69
N ASP A 148 -18.13 4.62 3.56
CA ASP A 148 -19.53 5.05 3.41
C ASP A 148 -20.52 3.88 3.28
N GLY A 149 -20.04 2.63 3.31
CA GLY A 149 -20.86 1.43 3.21
C GLY A 149 -21.29 1.10 1.78
N GLU A 150 -20.73 1.75 0.75
CA GLU A 150 -20.94 1.37 -0.64
C GLU A 150 -20.16 0.07 -0.93
N SER A 151 -20.86 -0.94 -1.48
CA SER A 151 -20.24 -2.21 -1.88
C SER A 151 -19.39 -2.03 -3.14
N SER A 152 -18.26 -2.77 -3.18
CA SER A 152 -17.17 -2.67 -4.18
C SER A 152 -17.57 -3.01 -5.61
#